data_AF-A0A1X0IJJ4-F1
#
_entry.id   AF-A0A1X0IJJ4-F1
#
_cell.length_a   1.000
_cell.length_b   1.000
_cell.length_c   1.000
_cell.angle_alpha   90.00
_cell.angle_beta   90.00
_cell.angle_gamma   90.00
#
_symmetry.space_group_name_H-M   'P 1'
#
loop_
_entity.id
_entity.type
_entity.pdbx_description
1 polymer ?
#
loop_
_entity_poly.entity_id
_entity_poly.type
_entity_poly.pdbx_seq_one_letter_code
_entity_poly.pdbx_strand_id
1 'polypeptide(L)'
;MADGQRRWSADELAVALDRSLSCAQAGERLRRTRAQVEKARKRYRGRDVKQLLTEKRRGAVELARVTQTDIACYGSWTAEEIAVALDRTISRSEASRRLGRSVRGIKRIRDLQRQKVFGLTSAVRETRTEPIQQRLWSEEEIAVLTDETRAPAEVARALGRSVNSVSVARTRWLGRLQGRVPEHLHGTYTAVSRYGCLCPPCRSAAEGERLRRHAATRHTAVNHKQPWTDRDVEIALDRSLTVIEAAQRLGRTHSSVRALRHKYRETVG
;
A
#
# COMPACT_ATOMS: atom_id res chain seq x y z
N MET A 1 -27.60 -10.21 13.23
CA MET A 1 -27.92 -8.80 12.87
C MET A 1 -26.65 -7.97 12.95
N ALA A 2 -25.94 -7.83 11.83
CA ALA A 2 -24.64 -7.17 11.77
C ALA A 2 -24.81 -5.63 11.79
N ASP A 3 -24.78 -5.01 12.97
CA ASP A 3 -24.74 -3.54 13.08
C ASP A 3 -23.30 -3.05 12.92
N GLY A 4 -22.83 -3.07 11.66
CA GLY A 4 -21.58 -2.41 11.28
C GLY A 4 -21.68 -0.94 11.65
N GLN A 5 -20.91 -0.52 12.64
CA GLN A 5 -20.99 0.80 13.28
C GLN A 5 -20.64 1.93 12.29
N ARG A 6 -21.60 2.33 11.46
CA ARG A 6 -21.45 3.40 10.47
C ARG A 6 -21.13 4.69 11.21
N ARG A 7 -19.94 5.24 10.94
CA ARG A 7 -19.46 6.50 11.53
C ARG A 7 -20.46 7.62 11.24
N TRP A 8 -20.63 8.53 12.21
CA TRP A 8 -21.50 9.69 12.11
C TRP A 8 -20.81 10.80 11.31
N SER A 9 -21.45 11.27 10.23
CA SER A 9 -21.03 12.47 9.50
C SER A 9 -21.40 13.75 10.25
N ALA A 10 -20.88 14.90 9.82
CA ALA A 10 -21.29 16.18 10.39
C ALA A 10 -22.79 16.42 10.20
N ASP A 11 -23.32 16.18 9.00
CA ASP A 11 -24.72 16.46 8.70
C ASP A 11 -25.67 15.47 9.41
N GLU A 12 -25.25 14.21 9.59
CA GLU A 12 -25.98 13.26 10.43
C GLU A 12 -25.97 13.70 11.92
N LEU A 13 -24.86 14.24 12.43
CA LEU A 13 -24.79 14.76 13.81
C LEU A 13 -25.63 16.02 14.00
N ALA A 14 -25.70 16.88 12.98
CA ALA A 14 -26.54 18.09 13.04
C ALA A 14 -28.00 17.72 13.29
N VAL A 15 -28.52 16.71 12.57
CA VAL A 15 -29.89 16.21 12.76
C VAL A 15 -30.03 15.40 14.05
N ALA A 16 -29.04 14.57 14.40
CA ALA A 16 -29.13 13.74 15.61
C ALA A 16 -29.05 14.54 16.92
N LEU A 17 -28.33 15.65 16.93
CA LEU A 17 -28.15 16.51 18.11
C LEU A 17 -29.14 17.68 18.16
N ASP A 18 -29.97 17.86 17.12
CA ASP A 18 -31.06 18.82 17.11
C ASP A 18 -32.08 18.49 18.21
N ARG A 19 -32.22 19.42 19.17
CA ARG A 19 -33.13 19.27 20.31
C ARG A 19 -34.58 19.53 19.97
N SER A 20 -34.88 20.14 18.81
CA SER A 20 -36.24 20.32 18.32
C SER A 20 -36.86 19.00 17.83
N LEU A 21 -36.04 17.98 17.59
CA LEU A 21 -36.48 16.65 17.17
C LEU A 21 -36.44 15.64 18.32
N SER A 22 -37.47 14.80 18.41
CA SER A 22 -37.39 13.59 19.23
C SER A 22 -36.36 12.60 18.65
N CYS A 23 -35.83 11.69 19.48
CA CYS A 23 -34.90 10.67 19.02
C CYS A 23 -35.50 9.75 17.94
N ALA A 24 -36.83 9.56 17.94
CA ALA A 24 -37.54 8.76 16.94
C ALA A 24 -37.59 9.50 15.60
N GLN A 25 -37.99 10.78 15.59
CA GLN A 25 -38.04 11.61 14.38
C GLN A 25 -36.65 11.80 13.75
N ALA A 26 -35.62 12.04 14.58
CA ALA A 26 -34.25 12.13 14.09
C ALA A 26 -33.76 10.78 13.53
N GLY A 27 -34.16 9.66 14.14
CA GLY A 27 -33.85 8.32 13.64
C GLY A 27 -34.46 8.07 12.26
N GLU A 28 -35.75 8.38 12.11
CA GLU A 28 -36.49 8.25 10.86
C GLU A 28 -35.86 9.06 9.72
N ARG A 29 -35.56 10.35 9.97
CA ARG A 29 -34.89 11.21 8.98
C ARG A 29 -33.50 10.69 8.56
N LEU A 30 -32.78 10.06 9.48
CA LEU A 30 -31.42 9.57 9.24
C LEU A 30 -31.39 8.10 8.79
N ARG A 31 -32.55 7.45 8.66
CA ARG A 31 -32.68 5.99 8.47
C ARG A 31 -31.82 5.21 9.47
N ARG A 32 -31.82 5.66 10.73
CA ARG A 32 -31.13 5.04 11.87
C ARG A 32 -32.14 4.71 12.96
N THR A 33 -31.80 3.74 13.80
CA THR A 33 -32.68 3.39 14.92
C THR A 33 -32.69 4.49 15.99
N ARG A 34 -33.81 4.65 16.69
CA ARG A 34 -33.92 5.53 17.87
C ARG A 34 -32.77 5.31 18.86
N ALA A 35 -32.42 4.05 19.13
CA ALA A 35 -31.34 3.68 20.05
C ALA A 35 -29.96 4.17 19.59
N GLN A 36 -29.69 4.21 18.28
CA GLN A 36 -28.44 4.77 17.73
C GLN A 36 -28.37 6.29 17.93
N VAL A 37 -29.48 7.01 17.75
CA VAL A 37 -29.55 8.46 18.01
C VAL A 37 -29.36 8.78 19.49
N GLU A 38 -29.99 8.00 20.39
CA GLU A 38 -29.79 8.16 21.85
C GLU A 38 -28.34 7.95 22.26
N LYS A 39 -27.69 6.91 21.73
CA LYS A 39 -26.25 6.66 21.96
C LYS A 39 -25.39 7.82 21.46
N ALA A 40 -25.71 8.40 20.30
CA ALA A 40 -25.02 9.58 19.79
C ALA A 40 -25.20 10.80 20.71
N ARG A 41 -26.44 11.10 21.12
CA ARG A 41 -26.74 12.20 22.05
C ARG A 41 -26.03 12.05 23.40
N LYS A 42 -25.97 10.83 23.95
CA LYS A 42 -25.19 10.53 25.17
C LYS A 42 -23.69 10.75 24.94
N ARG A 43 -23.15 10.24 23.82
CA ARG A 43 -21.72 10.31 23.50
C ARG A 43 -21.20 11.73 23.30
N TYR A 44 -22.00 12.61 22.70
CA TYR A 44 -21.60 14.00 22.39
C TYR A 44 -22.25 15.03 23.34
N ARG A 45 -22.82 14.58 24.46
CA ARG A 45 -23.38 15.45 25.50
C ARG A 45 -22.31 16.42 26.03
N GLY A 46 -22.68 17.70 26.19
CA GLY A 46 -21.79 18.73 26.75
C GLY A 46 -20.73 19.27 25.80
N ARG A 47 -20.69 18.80 24.55
CA ARG A 47 -19.81 19.36 23.50
C ARG A 47 -20.47 20.58 22.88
N ASP A 48 -19.65 21.56 22.51
CA ASP A 48 -20.09 22.61 21.59
C ASP A 48 -20.41 21.98 20.23
N VAL A 49 -21.70 21.94 19.90
CA VAL A 49 -22.20 21.33 18.67
C VAL A 49 -21.67 22.06 17.44
N LYS A 50 -21.57 23.39 17.46
CA LYS A 50 -21.06 24.17 16.31
C LYS A 50 -19.58 23.89 16.06
N GLN A 51 -18.78 23.82 17.12
CA GLN A 51 -17.36 23.46 17.00
C GLN A 51 -17.19 22.03 16.50
N LEU A 52 -17.93 21.07 17.06
CA LEU A 52 -17.88 19.66 16.66
C LEU A 52 -18.22 19.46 15.17
N LEU A 53 -19.26 20.15 14.68
CA LEU A 53 -19.65 20.08 13.28
C LEU A 53 -18.58 20.67 12.35
N THR A 54 -17.98 21.79 12.75
CA THR A 54 -16.87 22.43 12.01
C THR A 54 -15.65 21.51 11.93
N GLU A 55 -15.24 20.88 13.04
CA GLU A 55 -14.15 19.92 13.08
C GLU A 55 -14.42 18.71 12.18
N LYS A 56 -15.65 18.17 12.21
CA LYS A 56 -16.04 17.03 11.37
C LYS A 56 -16.08 17.36 9.89
N ARG A 57 -16.57 18.55 9.52
CA ARG A 57 -16.57 19.04 8.13
C ARG A 57 -15.14 19.27 7.64
N ARG A 58 -14.28 19.88 8.46
CA ARG A 58 -12.85 20.06 8.16
C ARG A 58 -12.15 18.72 7.95
N GLY A 59 -12.37 17.74 8.84
CA GLY A 59 -11.83 16.39 8.69
C GLY A 59 -12.36 15.63 7.48
N ALA A 60 -13.61 15.87 7.05
CA ALA A 60 -14.16 15.29 5.82
C ALA A 60 -13.55 15.92 4.56
N VAL A 61 -13.34 17.25 4.55
CA VAL A 61 -12.64 17.95 3.46
C VAL A 61 -11.18 17.52 3.40
N GLU A 62 -10.52 17.36 4.55
CA GLU A 62 -9.16 16.84 4.64
C GLU A 62 -9.09 15.40 4.14
N LEU A 63 -10.03 14.53 4.54
CA LEU A 63 -10.11 13.16 4.04
C LEU A 63 -10.42 13.11 2.53
N ALA A 64 -11.28 13.97 2.01
CA ALA A 64 -11.56 14.09 0.58
C ALA A 64 -10.32 14.58 -0.18
N ARG A 65 -9.61 15.58 0.35
CA ARG A 65 -8.32 16.04 -0.20
C ARG A 65 -7.26 14.94 -0.13
N VAL A 66 -7.17 14.19 0.96
CA VAL A 66 -6.27 13.03 1.08
C VAL A 66 -6.66 11.94 0.09
N THR A 67 -7.95 11.66 -0.09
CA THR A 67 -8.44 10.65 -1.05
C THR A 67 -8.20 11.10 -2.49
N GLN A 68 -8.36 12.39 -2.79
CA GLN A 68 -8.07 12.98 -4.10
C GLN A 68 -6.55 13.06 -4.36
N THR A 69 -5.76 13.34 -3.31
CA THR A 69 -4.30 13.27 -3.33
C THR A 69 -3.85 11.82 -3.49
N ASP A 70 -4.55 10.85 -2.89
CA ASP A 70 -4.28 9.42 -3.04
C ASP A 70 -4.71 8.95 -4.43
N ILE A 71 -5.82 9.38 -5.01
CA ILE A 71 -6.14 9.13 -6.42
C ILE A 71 -5.08 9.74 -7.34
N ALA A 72 -4.52 10.91 -7.02
CA ALA A 72 -3.39 11.47 -7.76
C ALA A 72 -2.05 10.74 -7.51
N CYS A 73 -1.85 10.14 -6.32
CA CYS A 73 -0.67 9.36 -5.94
C CYS A 73 -0.71 7.87 -6.38
N TYR A 74 -1.91 7.33 -6.64
CA TYR A 74 -2.20 5.91 -6.90
C TYR A 74 -3.03 5.70 -8.19
N GLY A 75 -3.45 6.76 -8.88
CA GLY A 75 -4.11 6.68 -10.18
C GLY A 75 -3.18 6.12 -11.25
N SER A 76 -3.75 5.73 -12.39
CA SER A 76 -2.97 5.22 -13.52
C SER A 76 -1.92 6.26 -13.95
N TRP A 77 -0.68 5.81 -14.09
CA TRP A 77 0.46 6.54 -14.62
C TRP A 77 0.70 6.10 -16.06
N THR A 78 0.84 7.05 -16.98
CA THR A 78 1.27 6.76 -18.36
C THR A 78 2.78 6.53 -18.41
N ALA A 79 3.27 5.94 -19.50
CA ALA A 79 4.71 5.70 -19.69
C ALA A 79 5.52 7.01 -19.68
N GLU A 80 4.94 8.07 -20.25
CA GLU A 80 5.51 9.41 -20.34
C GLU A 80 5.54 10.10 -18.96
N GLU A 81 4.45 10.01 -18.18
CA GLU A 81 4.41 10.54 -16.82
C GLU A 81 5.46 9.86 -15.92
N ILE A 82 5.67 8.56 -16.14
CA ILE A 82 6.67 7.77 -15.45
C ILE A 82 8.07 8.22 -15.82
N ALA A 83 8.35 8.41 -17.11
CA ALA A 83 9.67 8.82 -17.60
C ALA A 83 10.09 10.14 -16.93
N VAL A 84 9.20 11.14 -16.95
CA VAL A 84 9.41 12.43 -16.28
C VAL A 84 9.55 12.27 -14.76
N ALA A 85 8.77 11.39 -14.12
CA ALA A 85 8.90 11.16 -12.68
C ALA A 85 10.24 10.48 -12.30
N LEU A 86 10.77 9.64 -13.18
CA LEU A 86 12.05 8.93 -13.01
C LEU A 86 13.26 9.76 -13.43
N ASP A 87 13.08 10.79 -14.25
CA ASP A 87 14.16 11.70 -14.63
C ASP A 87 14.81 12.33 -13.39
N ARG A 88 16.10 12.01 -13.20
CA ARG A 88 16.88 12.47 -12.04
C ARG A 88 17.60 13.79 -12.31
N THR A 89 17.62 14.25 -13.56
CA THR A 89 18.13 15.58 -13.92
C THR A 89 17.21 16.68 -13.39
N ILE A 90 15.93 16.35 -13.16
CA ILE A 90 14.96 17.25 -12.54
C ILE A 90 14.65 16.89 -11.07
N SER A 91 14.45 17.93 -10.27
CA SER A 91 14.05 17.78 -8.86
C SER A 91 12.67 17.13 -8.74
N ARG A 92 12.37 16.52 -7.58
CA ARG A 92 11.04 15.92 -7.34
C ARG A 92 9.91 16.96 -7.40
N SER A 93 10.20 18.18 -6.95
CA SER A 93 9.27 19.30 -7.01
C SER A 93 9.04 19.76 -8.44
N GLU A 94 10.08 19.74 -9.27
CA GLU A 94 9.97 20.07 -10.69
C GLU A 94 9.16 19.02 -11.46
N ALA A 95 9.46 17.73 -11.27
CA ALA A 95 8.66 16.64 -11.84
C ALA A 95 7.20 16.70 -11.38
N SER A 96 6.96 17.04 -10.11
CA SER A 96 5.61 17.24 -9.55
C SER A 96 4.85 18.36 -10.27
N ARG A 97 5.50 19.51 -10.52
CA ARG A 97 4.90 20.62 -11.27
C ARG A 97 4.60 20.24 -12.72
N ARG A 98 5.56 19.64 -13.42
CA ARG A 98 5.41 19.23 -14.83
C ARG A 98 4.26 18.25 -15.04
N LEU A 99 4.05 17.35 -14.09
CA LEU A 99 3.05 16.29 -14.20
C LEU A 99 1.71 16.61 -13.52
N GLY A 100 1.59 17.74 -12.82
CA GLY A 100 0.43 18.02 -11.97
C GLY A 100 0.19 16.96 -10.89
N ARG A 101 1.22 16.18 -10.54
CA ARG A 101 1.17 15.09 -9.55
C ARG A 101 1.76 15.55 -8.23
N SER A 102 1.45 14.88 -7.13
CA SER A 102 2.03 15.22 -5.83
C SER A 102 3.52 14.79 -5.74
N VAL A 103 4.32 15.55 -5.00
CA VAL A 103 5.72 15.19 -4.68
C VAL A 103 5.83 13.80 -4.03
N ARG A 104 4.82 13.40 -3.24
CA ARG A 104 4.73 12.07 -2.62
C ARG A 104 4.51 10.96 -3.65
N GLY A 105 3.73 11.23 -4.69
CA GLY A 105 3.57 10.36 -5.85
C GLY A 105 4.89 10.16 -6.58
N ILE A 106 5.59 11.25 -6.92
CA ILE A 106 6.92 11.21 -7.55
C ILE A 106 7.93 10.42 -6.71
N LYS A 107 7.98 10.69 -5.39
CA LYS A 107 8.84 9.95 -4.45
C LYS A 107 8.55 8.45 -4.52
N ARG A 108 7.26 8.08 -4.50
CA ARG A 108 6.84 6.68 -4.54
C ARG A 108 7.21 5.99 -5.85
N ILE A 109 7.09 6.65 -7.01
CA ILE A 109 7.54 6.10 -8.31
C ILE A 109 9.05 5.81 -8.26
N ARG A 110 9.85 6.77 -7.79
CA ARG A 110 11.30 6.60 -7.64
C ARG A 110 11.65 5.48 -6.64
N ASP A 111 10.88 5.32 -5.56
CA ASP A 111 11.14 4.28 -4.55
C ASP A 111 10.70 2.89 -5.02
N LEU A 112 9.61 2.78 -5.79
CA LEU A 112 9.20 1.53 -6.45
C LEU A 112 10.27 1.02 -7.43
N GLN A 113 10.97 1.93 -8.11
CA GLN A 113 12.11 1.60 -8.96
C GLN A 113 13.29 1.06 -8.13
N ARG A 114 13.58 1.67 -6.96
CA ARG A 114 14.67 1.25 -6.05
C ARG A 114 14.50 -0.12 -5.41
N GLN A 115 13.28 -0.64 -5.27
CA GLN A 115 13.01 -1.96 -4.66
C GLN A 115 13.59 -3.18 -5.41
N LYS A 116 14.40 -2.99 -6.46
CA LYS A 116 15.21 -4.04 -7.12
C LYS A 116 16.73 -3.90 -6.94
N VAL A 117 17.23 -2.84 -6.30
CA VAL A 117 18.68 -2.68 -6.05
C VAL A 117 19.18 -3.68 -5.01
N PHE A 118 18.35 -4.08 -4.05
CA PHE A 118 18.77 -4.86 -2.86
C PHE A 118 18.40 -6.35 -2.86
N GLY A 119 18.55 -7.01 -4.02
CA GLY A 119 18.19 -8.43 -4.19
C GLY A 119 19.29 -9.36 -4.70
N LEU A 120 20.49 -8.88 -5.01
CA LEU A 120 21.62 -9.69 -5.47
C LEU A 120 22.78 -9.53 -4.49
N THR A 121 23.15 -10.62 -3.82
CA THR A 121 24.36 -10.75 -3.00
C THR A 121 25.61 -10.58 -3.86
N SER A 122 26.68 -9.98 -3.30
CA SER A 122 27.98 -9.80 -3.97
C SER A 122 28.55 -11.09 -4.58
N ALA A 123 28.26 -12.26 -4.02
CA ALA A 123 28.77 -13.54 -4.53
C ALA A 123 28.26 -13.94 -5.94
N VAL A 124 27.18 -13.33 -6.45
CA VAL A 124 26.71 -13.54 -7.84
C VAL A 124 27.33 -12.53 -8.81
N ARG A 125 28.03 -11.49 -8.31
CA ARG A 125 28.71 -10.49 -9.15
C ARG A 125 30.00 -11.00 -9.79
N GLU A 126 30.65 -12.00 -9.20
CA GLU A 126 31.99 -12.45 -9.63
C GLU A 126 31.96 -13.51 -10.74
N THR A 127 30.83 -14.17 -11.00
CA THR A 127 30.74 -15.29 -11.96
C THR A 127 30.12 -14.96 -13.31
N ARG A 128 29.79 -13.69 -13.60
CA ARG A 128 29.31 -13.27 -14.92
C ARG A 128 30.27 -12.27 -15.55
N THR A 129 30.81 -12.64 -16.70
CA THR A 129 31.69 -11.83 -17.57
C THR A 129 31.05 -10.52 -18.03
N GLU A 130 29.74 -10.36 -17.80
CA GLU A 130 29.01 -9.11 -18.04
C GLU A 130 28.45 -8.56 -16.72
N PRO A 131 28.80 -7.32 -16.34
CA PRO A 131 28.22 -6.68 -15.17
C PRO A 131 26.72 -6.55 -15.41
N ILE A 132 25.90 -7.08 -14.49
CA ILE A 132 24.46 -6.80 -14.45
C ILE A 132 24.31 -5.30 -14.26
N GLN A 133 24.21 -4.55 -15.36
CA GLN A 133 23.99 -3.12 -15.31
C GLN A 133 22.62 -2.89 -14.67
N GLN A 134 22.64 -2.53 -13.39
CA GLN A 134 21.48 -2.09 -12.62
C GLN A 134 21.04 -0.69 -13.09
N ARG A 135 20.96 -0.50 -14.40
CA ARG A 135 20.47 0.71 -15.06
C ARG A 135 19.00 0.83 -14.73
N LEU A 136 18.60 1.96 -14.15
CA LEU A 136 17.20 2.37 -14.04
C LEU A 136 16.57 2.24 -15.44
N TRP A 137 15.35 1.71 -15.53
CA TRP A 137 14.63 1.64 -16.81
C TRP A 137 14.53 3.06 -17.40
N SER A 138 15.17 3.29 -18.55
CA SER A 138 15.04 4.54 -19.30
C SER A 138 13.64 4.65 -19.91
N GLU A 139 13.28 5.82 -20.43
CA GLU A 139 12.02 6.04 -21.13
C GLU A 139 11.86 5.07 -22.31
N GLU A 140 12.92 4.91 -23.11
CA GLU A 140 12.95 4.02 -24.27
C GLU A 140 12.85 2.56 -23.84
N GLU A 141 13.52 2.17 -22.75
CA GLU A 141 13.40 0.81 -22.21
C GLU A 141 11.99 0.55 -21.65
N ILE A 142 11.32 1.56 -21.08
CA ILE A 142 9.95 1.44 -20.58
C ILE A 142 8.98 1.27 -21.74
N ALA A 143 9.11 2.05 -22.80
CA ALA A 143 8.27 1.93 -24.00
C ALA A 143 8.33 0.50 -24.57
N VAL A 144 9.53 -0.04 -24.74
CA VAL A 144 9.75 -1.43 -25.20
C VAL A 144 9.24 -2.46 -24.18
N LEU A 145 9.38 -2.18 -22.89
CA LEU A 145 8.92 -3.06 -21.81
C LEU A 145 7.39 -3.14 -21.70
N THR A 146 6.70 -2.05 -21.99
CA THR A 146 5.23 -1.96 -21.96
C THR A 146 4.56 -2.38 -23.26
N ASP A 147 5.34 -2.66 -24.32
CA ASP A 147 4.81 -3.21 -25.57
C ASP A 147 4.16 -4.58 -25.33
N GLU A 148 2.84 -4.61 -25.43
CA GLU A 148 2.04 -5.80 -25.16
C GLU A 148 2.12 -6.85 -26.26
N THR A 149 2.51 -6.45 -27.48
CA THR A 149 2.59 -7.33 -28.65
C THR A 149 3.80 -8.28 -28.59
N ARG A 150 4.79 -7.96 -27.75
CA ARG A 150 6.03 -8.72 -27.62
C ARG A 150 6.01 -9.65 -26.42
N ALA A 151 6.55 -10.85 -26.60
CA ALA A 151 6.72 -11.77 -25.48
C ALA A 151 7.82 -11.28 -24.51
N PRO A 152 7.74 -11.58 -23.20
CA PRO A 152 8.78 -11.18 -22.24
C PRO A 152 10.20 -11.62 -22.62
N ALA A 153 10.35 -12.73 -23.33
CA ALA A 153 11.64 -13.23 -23.81
C ALA A 153 12.22 -12.36 -24.94
N GLU A 154 11.37 -11.81 -25.81
CA GLU A 154 11.78 -10.94 -26.92
C GLU A 154 12.18 -9.56 -26.41
N VAL A 155 11.42 -9.03 -25.46
CA VAL A 155 11.73 -7.78 -24.74
C VAL A 155 13.06 -7.93 -23.99
N ALA A 156 13.27 -9.06 -23.31
CA ALA A 156 14.53 -9.35 -22.62
C ALA A 156 15.72 -9.35 -23.57
N ARG A 157 15.60 -10.00 -24.73
CA ARG A 157 16.62 -10.01 -25.77
C ARG A 157 16.89 -8.61 -26.32
N ALA A 158 15.84 -7.85 -26.63
CA ALA A 158 15.95 -6.50 -27.18
C ALA A 158 16.61 -5.51 -26.21
N LEU A 159 16.38 -5.68 -24.90
CA LEU A 159 16.90 -4.79 -23.87
C LEU A 159 18.21 -5.28 -23.24
N GLY A 160 18.75 -6.43 -23.67
CA GLY A 160 19.92 -7.04 -23.03
C GLY A 160 19.70 -7.34 -21.54
N ARG A 161 18.47 -7.65 -21.13
CA ARG A 161 18.09 -7.92 -19.73
C ARG A 161 17.71 -9.40 -19.55
N SER A 162 17.69 -9.87 -18.30
CA SER A 162 17.14 -11.20 -18.02
C SER A 162 15.61 -11.22 -18.15
N VAL A 163 15.07 -12.35 -18.61
CA VAL A 163 13.61 -12.58 -18.73
C VAL A 163 12.92 -12.34 -17.39
N ASN A 164 13.47 -12.85 -16.29
CA ASN A 164 12.94 -12.59 -14.95
C ASN A 164 12.93 -11.08 -14.60
N SER A 165 13.94 -10.33 -15.01
CA SER A 165 13.97 -8.89 -14.77
C SER A 165 12.82 -8.19 -15.50
N VAL A 166 12.63 -8.51 -16.78
CA VAL A 166 11.56 -8.00 -17.64
C VAL A 166 10.19 -8.40 -17.11
N SER A 167 9.95 -9.68 -16.80
CA SER A 167 8.65 -10.16 -16.29
C SER A 167 8.24 -9.45 -14.99
N VAL A 168 9.17 -9.28 -14.05
CA VAL A 168 8.90 -8.57 -12.79
C VAL A 168 8.66 -7.08 -13.04
N ALA A 169 9.43 -6.45 -13.93
CA ALA A 169 9.27 -5.05 -14.25
C ALA A 169 7.94 -4.80 -14.97
N ARG A 170 7.61 -5.57 -16.01
CA ARG A 170 6.35 -5.50 -16.75
C ARG A 170 5.14 -5.73 -15.84
N THR A 171 5.20 -6.68 -14.90
CA THR A 171 4.14 -6.81 -13.89
C THR A 171 4.00 -5.53 -13.04
N ARG A 172 5.10 -4.91 -12.64
CA ARG A 172 5.07 -3.69 -11.83
C ARG A 172 4.51 -2.50 -12.62
N TRP A 173 4.93 -2.33 -13.86
CA TRP A 173 4.51 -1.23 -14.74
C TRP A 173 3.06 -1.38 -15.19
N LEU A 174 2.71 -2.49 -15.83
CA LEU A 174 1.34 -2.75 -16.27
C LEU A 174 0.38 -2.86 -15.07
N GLY A 175 0.80 -3.56 -14.01
CA GLY A 175 -0.01 -3.76 -12.81
C GLY A 175 -0.17 -2.52 -11.94
N ARG A 176 0.90 -2.14 -11.24
CA ARG A 176 0.80 -1.13 -10.15
C ARG A 176 0.66 0.27 -10.66
N LEU A 177 1.20 0.55 -11.84
CA LEU A 177 1.33 1.90 -12.33
C LEU A 177 0.28 2.20 -13.39
N GLN A 178 -0.02 1.27 -14.30
CA GLN A 178 -1.11 1.44 -15.24
C GLN A 178 -2.47 0.90 -14.73
N GLY A 179 -2.50 0.23 -13.57
CA GLY A 179 -3.74 -0.34 -13.01
C GLY A 179 -4.27 -1.56 -13.76
N ARG A 180 -3.48 -2.15 -14.67
CA ARG A 180 -3.87 -3.30 -15.50
C ARG A 180 -3.50 -4.60 -14.80
N VAL A 181 -4.51 -5.31 -14.29
CA VAL A 181 -4.33 -6.61 -13.65
C VAL A 181 -4.95 -7.67 -14.57
N PRO A 182 -4.27 -8.80 -14.84
CA PRO A 182 -4.88 -9.90 -15.58
C PRO A 182 -6.18 -10.38 -14.93
N GLU A 183 -7.23 -10.59 -15.72
CA GLU A 183 -8.58 -10.86 -15.21
C GLU A 183 -8.61 -12.01 -14.18
N HIS A 184 -7.95 -13.12 -14.51
CA HIS A 184 -7.85 -14.31 -13.65
C HIS A 184 -7.11 -14.10 -12.32
N LEU A 185 -6.42 -12.97 -12.13
CA LEU A 185 -5.73 -12.64 -10.87
C LEU A 185 -6.60 -11.81 -9.94
N HIS A 186 -7.70 -11.22 -10.40
CA HIS A 186 -8.62 -10.51 -9.52
C HIS A 186 -9.16 -11.44 -8.41
N GLY A 187 -9.34 -10.89 -7.21
CA GLY A 187 -9.73 -11.67 -6.04
C GLY A 187 -8.60 -12.46 -5.38
N THR A 188 -7.34 -12.26 -5.80
CA THR A 188 -6.18 -12.93 -5.18
C THR A 188 -5.25 -11.98 -4.43
N TYR A 189 -4.45 -12.51 -3.49
CA TYR A 189 -3.37 -11.74 -2.86
C TYR A 189 -2.32 -11.30 -3.89
N THR A 190 -2.13 -12.05 -4.97
CA THR A 190 -1.18 -11.73 -6.04
C THR A 190 -1.54 -10.42 -6.74
N ALA A 191 -2.83 -10.18 -7.02
CA ALA A 191 -3.28 -8.92 -7.60
C ALA A 191 -2.92 -7.70 -6.73
N VAL A 192 -3.07 -7.79 -5.41
CA VAL A 192 -2.67 -6.70 -4.49
C VAL A 192 -1.14 -6.61 -4.38
N SER A 193 -0.51 -7.72 -4.04
CA SER A 193 0.89 -7.76 -3.65
C SER A 193 1.84 -7.53 -4.81
N ARG A 194 1.48 -7.92 -6.04
CA ARG A 194 2.33 -7.85 -7.24
C ARG A 194 1.89 -6.74 -8.19
N TYR A 195 0.58 -6.57 -8.39
CA TYR A 195 -0.02 -5.61 -9.31
C TYR A 195 -0.63 -4.39 -8.61
N GLY A 196 -0.68 -4.32 -7.27
CA GLY A 196 -1.19 -3.13 -6.58
C GLY A 196 -2.69 -2.89 -6.75
N CYS A 197 -3.45 -3.87 -7.22
CA CYS A 197 -4.89 -3.76 -7.37
C CYS A 197 -5.56 -3.47 -6.01
N LEU A 198 -6.47 -2.51 -5.98
CA LEU A 198 -7.21 -2.15 -4.78
C LEU A 198 -8.71 -2.39 -4.92
N CYS A 199 -9.19 -3.16 -5.91
CA CYS A 199 -10.63 -3.44 -6.02
C CYS A 199 -11.16 -4.25 -4.80
N PRO A 200 -12.47 -4.20 -4.49
CA PRO A 200 -13.02 -4.86 -3.30
C PRO A 200 -12.64 -6.35 -3.17
N PRO A 201 -12.76 -7.20 -4.21
CA PRO A 201 -12.34 -8.61 -4.13
C PRO A 201 -10.86 -8.79 -3.77
N CYS A 202 -9.97 -8.04 -4.40
CA CYS A 202 -8.54 -8.09 -4.11
C CYS A 202 -8.21 -7.61 -2.69
N ARG A 203 -8.89 -6.56 -2.20
CA ARG A 203 -8.74 -6.10 -0.81
C ARG A 203 -9.16 -7.17 0.19
N SER A 204 -10.31 -7.83 -0.04
CA SER A 204 -10.77 -8.93 0.81
C SER A 204 -9.78 -10.09 0.82
N ALA A 205 -9.22 -10.45 -0.34
CA ALA A 205 -8.21 -11.50 -0.44
C ALA A 205 -6.91 -11.15 0.33
N ALA A 206 -6.46 -9.91 0.23
CA ALA A 206 -5.29 -9.44 0.98
C ALA A 206 -5.54 -9.37 2.49
N GLU A 207 -6.76 -9.03 2.90
CA GLU A 207 -7.15 -9.06 4.30
C GLU A 207 -7.24 -10.51 4.82
N GLY A 208 -7.81 -11.44 4.06
CA GLY A 208 -7.82 -12.86 4.41
C GLY A 208 -6.40 -13.44 4.55
N GLU A 209 -5.49 -13.08 3.65
CA GLU A 209 -4.07 -13.40 3.74
C GLU A 209 -3.43 -12.83 5.02
N ARG A 210 -3.71 -11.56 5.34
CA ARG A 210 -3.23 -10.89 6.55
C ARG A 210 -3.72 -11.63 7.80
N LEU A 211 -5.01 -11.97 7.87
CA LEU A 211 -5.63 -12.69 8.98
C LEU A 211 -5.02 -14.09 9.15
N ARG A 212 -4.80 -14.83 8.06
CA ARG A 212 -4.15 -16.15 8.13
C ARG A 212 -2.74 -16.08 8.70
N ARG A 213 -1.92 -15.12 8.24
CA ARG A 213 -0.56 -14.90 8.76
C ARG A 213 -0.58 -14.51 10.24
N HIS A 214 -1.55 -13.70 10.66
CA HIS A 214 -1.75 -13.39 12.06
C HIS A 214 -2.14 -14.63 12.87
N ALA A 215 -3.12 -15.41 12.42
CA ALA A 215 -3.55 -16.63 13.11
C ALA A 215 -2.39 -17.63 13.27
N ALA A 216 -1.58 -17.81 12.23
CA ALA A 216 -0.43 -18.71 12.23
C ALA A 216 0.67 -18.34 13.25
N THR A 217 0.75 -17.07 13.67
CA THR A 217 1.77 -16.60 14.62
C THR A 217 1.20 -16.18 15.97
N ARG A 218 -0.12 -16.00 16.08
CA ARG A 218 -0.77 -15.48 17.29
C ARG A 218 -0.56 -16.37 18.52
N HIS A 219 -0.58 -17.69 18.34
CA HIS A 219 -0.51 -18.64 19.45
C HIS A 219 0.89 -18.71 20.10
N THR A 220 1.95 -18.38 19.36
CA THR A 220 3.33 -18.32 19.86
C THR A 220 3.79 -16.90 20.20
N ALA A 221 3.06 -15.86 19.80
CA ALA A 221 3.47 -14.45 19.91
C ALA A 221 3.42 -13.87 21.34
N VAL A 222 4.24 -14.40 22.25
CA VAL A 222 4.31 -13.98 23.67
C VAL A 222 5.26 -12.79 23.91
N ASN A 223 6.22 -12.55 23.01
CA ASN A 223 7.26 -11.52 23.18
C ASN A 223 6.83 -10.15 22.62
N HIS A 224 5.59 -9.73 22.84
CA HIS A 224 5.10 -8.45 22.36
C HIS A 224 5.89 -7.29 22.99
N LYS A 225 6.38 -6.35 22.16
CA LYS A 225 7.19 -5.16 22.55
C LYS A 225 8.53 -5.42 23.26
N GLN A 226 8.91 -6.66 23.49
CA GLN A 226 10.25 -6.99 24.01
C GLN A 226 11.35 -6.43 23.08
N PRO A 227 12.52 -6.01 23.59
CA PRO A 227 13.64 -5.58 22.76
C PRO A 227 14.12 -6.72 21.85
N TRP A 228 14.78 -6.38 20.75
CA TRP A 228 15.43 -7.37 19.87
C TRP A 228 16.84 -7.60 20.39
N THR A 229 17.18 -8.85 20.72
CA THR A 229 18.56 -9.25 21.02
C THR A 229 19.32 -9.58 19.73
N ASP A 230 20.65 -9.64 19.80
CA ASP A 230 21.47 -10.05 18.66
C ASP A 230 21.11 -11.46 18.18
N ARG A 231 20.83 -12.37 19.13
CA ARG A 231 20.37 -13.72 18.82
C ARG A 231 19.00 -13.72 18.11
N ASP A 232 18.09 -12.85 18.51
CA ASP A 232 16.80 -12.73 17.82
C ASP A 232 16.97 -12.24 16.38
N VAL A 233 17.91 -11.31 16.17
CA VAL A 233 18.24 -10.77 14.85
C VAL A 233 18.81 -11.86 13.96
N GLU A 234 19.73 -12.69 14.44
CA GLU A 234 20.27 -13.84 13.70
C GLU A 234 19.15 -14.76 13.20
N ILE A 235 18.29 -15.22 14.11
CA ILE A 235 17.17 -16.11 13.76
C ILE A 235 16.19 -15.41 12.81
N ALA A 236 15.91 -14.12 13.04
CA ALA A 236 15.02 -13.37 12.18
C ALA A 236 15.59 -13.20 10.77
N LEU A 237 16.91 -13.09 10.59
CA LEU A 237 17.57 -12.91 9.29
C LEU A 237 17.93 -14.23 8.60
N ASP A 238 17.83 -15.37 9.29
CA ASP A 238 18.02 -16.70 8.73
C ASP A 238 17.12 -16.94 7.51
N ARG A 239 17.75 -17.16 6.36
CA ARG A 239 17.09 -17.34 5.06
C ARG A 239 16.61 -18.77 4.84
N SER A 240 17.04 -19.73 5.66
CA SER A 240 16.48 -21.08 5.68
C SER A 240 15.05 -21.10 6.25
N LEU A 241 14.68 -20.06 7.00
CA LEU A 241 13.37 -19.92 7.62
C LEU A 241 12.45 -19.00 6.81
N THR A 242 11.21 -19.47 6.63
CA THR A 242 10.11 -18.59 6.27
C THR A 242 9.88 -17.55 7.38
N VAL A 243 9.24 -16.43 7.03
CA VAL A 243 8.91 -15.38 8.01
C VAL A 243 7.98 -15.91 9.11
N ILE A 244 7.12 -16.88 8.80
CA ILE A 244 6.21 -17.49 9.78
C ILE A 244 7.01 -18.35 10.76
N GLU A 245 7.90 -19.22 10.27
CA GLU A 245 8.73 -20.09 11.12
C GLU A 245 9.66 -19.26 12.02
N ALA A 246 10.33 -18.25 11.47
CA ALA A 246 11.15 -17.34 12.26
C ALA A 246 10.32 -16.63 13.34
N ALA A 247 9.12 -16.15 12.99
CA ALA A 247 8.22 -15.51 13.95
C ALA A 247 7.77 -16.47 15.06
N GLN A 248 7.44 -17.71 14.72
CA GLN A 248 7.07 -18.74 15.70
C GLN A 248 8.23 -19.08 16.64
N ARG A 249 9.44 -19.28 16.12
CA ARG A 249 10.65 -19.54 16.93
C ARG A 249 10.97 -18.39 17.89
N LEU A 250 10.77 -17.15 17.45
CA LEU A 250 11.05 -15.95 18.23
C LEU A 250 9.93 -15.57 19.21
N GLY A 251 8.80 -16.27 19.16
CA GLY A 251 7.60 -15.88 19.90
C GLY A 251 7.10 -14.48 19.53
N ARG A 252 7.19 -14.11 18.24
CA ARG A 252 6.79 -12.81 17.69
C ARG A 252 5.71 -12.97 16.62
N THR A 253 5.14 -11.86 16.18
CA THR A 253 4.21 -11.87 15.04
C THR A 253 4.94 -11.85 13.71
N HIS A 254 4.34 -12.43 12.67
CA HIS A 254 4.83 -12.34 11.29
C HIS A 254 5.16 -10.88 10.88
N SER A 255 4.29 -9.92 11.22
CA SER A 255 4.48 -8.51 10.90
C SER A 255 5.69 -7.89 11.58
N SER A 256 6.01 -8.31 12.80
CA SER A 256 7.17 -7.83 13.57
C SER A 256 8.49 -8.30 12.95
N VAL A 257 8.61 -9.60 12.61
CA VAL A 257 9.78 -10.15 11.92
C VAL A 257 9.95 -9.54 10.52
N ARG A 258 8.85 -9.36 9.78
CA ARG A 258 8.89 -8.70 8.45
C ARG A 258 9.41 -7.27 8.53
N ALA A 259 8.99 -6.52 9.55
CA ALA A 259 9.46 -5.15 9.77
C ALA A 259 10.96 -5.12 10.13
N LEU A 260 11.43 -6.05 10.96
CA LEU A 260 12.84 -6.19 11.29
C LEU A 260 13.68 -6.50 10.04
N ARG A 261 13.29 -7.52 9.25
CA ARG A 261 13.95 -7.86 7.99
C ARG A 261 14.03 -6.67 7.03
N HIS A 262 12.98 -5.84 6.99
CA HIS A 262 12.97 -4.62 6.18
C HIS A 262 13.99 -3.59 6.68
N LYS A 263 13.99 -3.29 7.99
CA LYS A 263 14.93 -2.34 8.60
C LYS A 263 16.39 -2.72 8.31
N TYR A 264 16.75 -3.99 8.49
CA TYR A 264 18.11 -4.46 8.21
C TYR A 264 18.46 -4.40 6.73
N ARG A 265 17.49 -4.63 5.84
CA ARG A 265 17.70 -4.44 4.40
C ARG A 265 18.01 -2.98 4.02
N GLU A 266 17.47 -2.01 4.76
CA GLU A 266 17.75 -0.58 4.56
C GLU A 266 19.08 -0.13 5.20
N THR A 267 19.64 -0.90 6.13
CA THR A 267 20.83 -0.51 6.91
C THR A 267 22.12 -1.13 6.34
N VAL A 268 22.03 -2.32 5.74
CA VAL A 268 23.18 -3.06 5.16
C VAL A 268 23.34 -2.76 3.66
N GLY A 269 22.80 -1.64 3.20
CA GLY A 269 22.69 -1.33 1.77
C GLY A 269 22.79 0.15 1.46
#